data_AF-A0A5K1EBX4-F1
#
_entry.id   AF-A0A5K1EBX4-F1
#
_cell.length_a   1.000
_cell.length_b   1.000
_cell.length_c   1.000
_cell.angle_alpha   90.00
_cell.angle_beta   90.00
_cell.angle_gamma   90.00
#
_symmetry.space_group_name_H-M   'P 1'
#
loop_
_entity.id
_entity.type
_entity.pdbx_description
1 polymer ?
#
loop_
_entity_poly.entity_id
_entity_poly.type
_entity_poly.pdbx_seq_one_letter_code
_entity_poly.pdbx_strand_id
1 'polypeptide(L)' 'MLFYFHSLGYFPLNWQNTASNVALVSLIATMVESLPIAKAIDDNISVPLISMLLAMLLFEHQPH' A
#
# COMPACT_ATOMS: atom_id res chain seq x y z
N MET A 1 8.34 3.92 8.76
CA MET A 1 7.86 5.32 8.53
C MET A 1 6.54 5.61 9.21
N LEU A 2 5.52 4.74 9.10
CA LEU A 2 4.16 4.97 9.64
C LEU A 2 4.12 5.30 11.15
N PHE A 3 4.95 4.65 11.97
CA PHE A 3 5.08 4.98 13.40
C PHE A 3 5.46 6.45 13.63
N TYR A 4 6.41 6.98 12.86
CA TYR A 4 6.87 8.35 13.03
C TYR A 4 5.76 9.35 12.66
N PHE A 5 5.06 9.13 11.54
CA PHE A 5 3.93 9.97 11.16
C PHE A 5 2.80 9.92 12.19
N HIS A 6 2.51 8.75 12.76
CA HIS A 6 1.56 8.64 13.86
C HIS A 6 2.05 9.40 15.11
N SER A 7 3.32 9.24 15.48
CA SER A 7 3.91 9.92 16.66
C SER A 7 3.94 11.45 16.52
N LEU A 8 3.98 11.96 15.28
CA LEU A 8 3.87 13.38 14.96
C LEU A 8 2.41 13.86 14.86
N GLY A 9 1.42 12.98 15.07
CA GLY A 9 0.01 13.31 15.11
C GLY A 9 -0.69 13.40 13.74
N TYR A 10 -0.08 12.92 12.66
CA TYR A 10 -0.66 13.05 11.32
C TYR A 10 -1.90 12.16 11.09
N PHE A 11 -1.98 10.99 11.74
CA PHE A 11 -3.12 10.08 11.64
C PHE A 11 -3.18 9.09 12.81
N PRO A 12 -4.37 8.58 13.19
CA PRO A 12 -4.50 7.50 14.17
C PRO A 12 -4.01 6.16 13.60
N LEU A 13 -3.24 5.40 14.38
CA LEU A 13 -2.60 4.16 13.91
C LEU A 13 -3.13 2.94 14.67
N ASN A 14 -3.98 2.16 14.00
CA ASN A 14 -4.28 0.79 14.43
C ASN A 14 -3.25 -0.14 13.79
N TRP A 15 -2.29 -0.61 14.59
CA TRP A 15 -1.18 -1.42 14.12
C TRP A 15 -1.60 -2.73 13.46
N GLN A 16 -2.63 -3.41 13.99
CA GLN A 16 -3.07 -4.70 13.46
C GLN A 16 -3.64 -4.54 12.05
N ASN A 17 -4.54 -3.57 11.85
CA ASN A 17 -5.16 -3.31 10.56
C ASN A 17 -4.17 -2.70 9.56
N THR A 18 -3.35 -1.75 10.03
CA THR A 18 -2.35 -1.09 9.18
C THR A 18 -1.29 -2.08 8.68
N ALA A 19 -0.78 -2.96 9.54
CA ALA A 19 0.20 -3.97 9.13
C ALA A 19 -0.40 -4.94 8.10
N SER A 20 -1.63 -5.40 8.31
CA SER A 20 -2.35 -6.27 7.36
C SER A 20 -2.53 -5.59 6.01
N ASN A 21 -2.97 -4.34 6.00
CA ASN A 21 -3.21 -3.59 4.77
C ASN A 21 -1.91 -3.29 4.01
N VAL A 22 -0.83 -2.93 4.71
CA VAL A 22 0.49 -2.76 4.07
C VAL A 22 0.99 -4.08 3.49
N ALA A 23 0.79 -5.21 4.17
CA ALA A 23 1.17 -6.52 3.65
C ALA A 23 0.36 -6.92 2.41
N LEU A 24 -0.93 -6.60 2.35
CA LEU A 24 -1.76 -6.83 1.17
C LEU A 24 -1.33 -5.94 0.00
N VAL A 25 -1.07 -4.65 0.24
CA VAL A 25 -0.56 -3.72 -0.76
C VAL A 25 0.76 -4.22 -1.33
N SER A 26 1.71 -4.62 -0.47
CA SER A 26 3.03 -5.09 -0.92
C SER A 26 2.94 -6.41 -1.67
N LEU A 27 2.07 -7.34 -1.25
CA LEU A 27 1.84 -8.61 -1.93
C LEU A 27 1.33 -8.36 -3.35
N ILE A 28 0.29 -7.54 -3.51
CA ILE A 28 -0.30 -7.28 -4.84
C ILE A 28 0.66 -6.49 -5.72
N ALA A 29 1.37 -5.50 -5.17
CA ALA A 29 2.42 -4.79 -5.90
C ALA A 29 3.50 -5.74 -6.41
N THR A 30 3.95 -6.69 -5.57
CA THR A 30 4.92 -7.72 -5.96
C THR A 30 4.35 -8.67 -7.02
N MET A 31 3.06 -9.03 -6.94
CA MET A 31 2.39 -9.82 -7.97
C MET A 31 2.36 -9.07 -9.30
N VAL A 32 1.95 -7.79 -9.30
CA VAL A 32 1.92 -6.93 -10.50
C VAL A 32 3.31 -6.83 -11.13
N GLU A 33 4.34 -6.61 -10.30
CA GLU A 33 5.73 -6.55 -10.74
C GLU A 33 6.20 -7.88 -11.35
N SER A 34 5.78 -9.01 -10.79
CA SER A 34 6.16 -10.33 -11.30
C SER A 34 5.47 -10.70 -12.62
N LEU A 35 4.49 -9.92 -13.09
CA LEU A 35 3.80 -10.21 -14.35
C LEU A 35 4.74 -9.94 -15.54
N PRO A 36 4.65 -10.75 -16.61
CA PRO A 36 5.40 -10.51 -17.84
C PRO A 36 5.03 -9.19 -18.54
N ILE A 37 3.99 -8.49 -18.06
CA ILE A 37 3.59 -7.15 -18.51
C ILE A 37 4.58 -6.05 -18.08
N ALA A 38 5.46 -6.32 -17.10
CA ALA A 38 6.54 -5.40 -16.69
C ALA A 38 7.47 -5.01 -17.87
N LYS A 39 7.50 -5.82 -18.94
CA LYS A 39 8.22 -5.49 -20.18
C LYS A 39 7.57 -4.38 -21.01
N ALA A 40 6.30 -4.09 -20.77
CA ALA A 40 5.52 -3.06 -21.46
C ALA A 40 5.20 -1.85 -20.56
N ILE A 41 5.07 -2.07 -19.25
CA ILE A 41 4.81 -1.03 -18.26
C ILE A 41 5.91 -1.10 -17.19
N ASP A 42 6.73 -0.06 -17.12
CA ASP A 42 7.84 0.08 -16.16
C ASP A 42 7.36 -0.01 -14.69
N ASP A 43 8.20 -0.60 -13.84
CA ASP A 43 7.94 -0.81 -12.42
C ASP A 43 7.76 0.52 -11.66
N ASN A 44 8.44 1.59 -12.08
CA ASN A 44 8.26 2.93 -11.52
C ASN A 44 6.89 3.54 -11.83
N ILE A 45 6.09 2.93 -12.71
CA ILE A 45 4.71 3.31 -12.99
C ILE A 45 3.73 2.30 -12.40
N SER A 46 3.91 1.01 -12.68
CA SER A 46 2.95 -0.04 -12.31
C SER A 46 2.85 -0.22 -10.79
N VAL A 47 3.98 -0.26 -10.08
CA VAL A 47 4.05 -0.50 -8.63
C VAL A 47 3.47 0.68 -7.83
N PRO A 48 3.85 1.96 -8.09
CA PRO A 48 3.23 3.08 -7.38
C PRO A 48 1.73 3.19 -7.64
N LEU A 49 1.28 2.96 -8.88
CA LEU A 49 -0.12 3.14 -9.24
C LEU A 49 -1.02 2.09 -8.58
N ILE A 50 -0.63 0.82 -8.59
CA ILE A 50 -1.39 -0.21 -7.89
C ILE A 50 -1.34 -0.01 -6.36
N SER A 51 -0.19 0.43 -5.84
CA SER A 51 -0.04 0.71 -4.40
C SER A 51 -0.94 1.85 -3.94
N MET A 52 -1.04 2.93 -4.70
CA MET A 52 -1.93 4.05 -4.41
C MET A 52 -3.40 3.63 -4.46
N LEU A 53 -3.81 2.88 -5.48
CA LEU A 53 -5.19 2.41 -5.62
C LEU A 53 -5.60 1.52 -4.44
N LEU A 54 -4.78 0.54 -4.10
CA LEU A 54 -5.05 -0.37 -2.98
C LEU A 54 -4.99 0.36 -1.64
N ALA A 55 -4.06 1.30 -1.46
CA ALA A 55 -4.00 2.10 -0.25
C ALA A 55 -5.26 2.95 -0.08
N MET A 56 -5.78 3.58 -1.14
CA MET A 56 -7.06 4.30 -1.05
C MET A 56 -8.20 3.37 -0.61
N LEU A 57 -8.36 2.22 -1.27
CA LEU A 57 -9.44 1.28 -0.95
C LEU A 57 -9.34 0.69 0.46
N LEU A 58 -8.15 0.27 0.89
CA LEU A 58 -7.94 -0.42 2.16
C LEU A 58 -7.90 0.54 3.35
N PHE A 59 -7.43 1.77 3.16
CA PHE A 59 -7.33 2.75 4.24
C PHE A 59 -8.58 3.63 4.37
N GLU A 60 -9.37 3.84 3.32
CA GLU A 60 -10.70 4.47 3.43
C GLU A 60 -11.71 3.59 4.16
N HIS A 61 -11.59 2.26 4.06
CA HIS A 61 -12.52 1.32 4.68
C HIS A 61 -12.11 0.88 6.11
N GLN A 62 -11.16 1.56 6.76
CA GLN A 62 -10.79 1.19 8.13
C GLN A 62 -11.91 1.59 9.11
N PRO A 63 -12.42 0.65 9.92
CA PRO A 63 -13.30 1.00 11.03
C PRO A 63 -12.51 1.83 12.04
N HIS A 64 -13.05 3.01 12.37
CA HIS A 64 -12.49 3.96 13.35
C HIS A 64 -12.47 3.40 14.77
#